data_AF-A0A143HLS6-F1
#
_entry.id   AF-A0A143HLS6-F1
#
_cell.length_a   1.000
_cell.length_b   1.000
_cell.length_c   1.000
_cell.angle_alpha   90.00
_cell.angle_beta   90.00
_cell.angle_gamma   90.00
#
_symmetry.space_group_name_H-M   'P 1'
#
loop_
_entity.id
_entity.type
_entity.pdbx_description
1 polymer ?
#
loop_
_entity_poly.entity_id
_entity_poly.type
_entity_poly.pdbx_seq_one_letter_code
_entity_poly.pdbx_strand_id
1 'polypeptide(L)'
;MCTLSFYSIEYERIDEIVAREGITPYEAQKIAHEELASEGKFNQYTYYDSLDDYCNNSIDTSMASDNVLIRCLAMLDSRLGKRRLRSQDLSNESPKVVQFYKIRCECEGMPFNKSINFALSAPDALKRAGY
;
A
#
# COMPACT_ATOMS: atom_id res chain seq x y z
N MET A 1 19.94 0.32 3.38
CA MET A 1 19.23 0.69 4.63
C MET A 1 17.89 1.29 4.24
N CYS A 2 16.76 0.60 4.48
CA CYS A 2 15.43 1.10 4.12
C CYS A 2 15.04 2.41 4.84
N THR A 3 15.66 2.72 5.98
CA THR A 3 15.45 3.96 6.72
C THR A 3 16.03 5.17 6.02
N LEU A 4 17.29 5.11 5.58
CA LEU A 4 17.94 6.25 4.91
C LEU A 4 17.23 6.62 3.61
N SER A 5 16.77 5.63 2.84
CA SER A 5 15.98 5.87 1.63
C SER A 5 14.60 6.47 1.93
N PHE A 6 13.97 6.05 3.03
CA PHE A 6 12.67 6.61 3.43
C PHE A 6 12.82 8.07 3.86
N TYR A 7 13.82 8.40 4.68
CA TYR A 7 14.02 9.78 5.14
C TYR A 7 14.23 10.73 3.98
N SER A 8 15.01 10.36 2.97
CA SER A 8 15.17 11.19 1.76
C SER A 8 13.82 11.46 1.07
N ILE A 9 13.00 10.42 0.89
CA ILE A 9 11.66 10.55 0.28
C ILE A 9 10.72 11.41 1.15
N GLU A 10 10.78 11.25 2.47
CA GLU A 10 9.98 12.03 3.42
C GLU A 10 10.38 13.50 3.39
N TYR A 11 11.67 13.82 3.39
CA TYR A 11 12.15 15.20 3.26
C TYR A 11 11.75 15.84 1.93
N GLU A 12 11.91 15.13 0.81
CA GLU A 12 11.46 15.61 -0.49
C GLU A 12 9.95 15.91 -0.48
N ARG A 13 9.14 15.03 0.09
CA ARG A 13 7.69 15.22 0.20
C ARG A 13 7.33 16.39 1.13
N ILE A 14 8.05 16.57 2.23
CA ILE A 14 7.87 17.72 3.12
C ILE A 14 8.12 19.02 2.36
N ASP A 15 9.22 19.12 1.62
CA ASP A 15 9.57 20.31 0.85
C ASP A 15 8.51 20.61 -0.23
N GLU A 16 8.01 19.57 -0.91
CA GLU A 16 6.90 19.68 -1.87
C GLU A 16 5.63 20.25 -1.20
N ILE A 17 5.27 19.75 -0.01
CA ILE A 17 4.07 20.20 0.71
C ILE A 17 4.23 21.62 1.24
N VAL A 18 5.40 21.97 1.78
CA VAL A 18 5.71 23.34 2.22
C VAL A 18 5.58 24.30 1.05
N ALA A 19 6.10 23.94 -0.13
CA ALA A 19 5.97 24.74 -1.34
C ALA A 19 4.52 24.82 -1.85
N ARG A 20 3.74 23.73 -1.72
CA ARG A 20 2.34 23.63 -2.17
C ARG A 20 1.38 24.45 -1.29
N GLU A 21 1.55 24.39 0.02
CA GLU A 21 0.56 24.87 0.99
C GLU A 21 1.04 26.08 1.82
N GLY A 22 2.33 26.40 1.81
CA GLY A 22 2.89 27.50 2.59
C GLY A 22 2.85 27.29 4.11
N ILE A 23 2.76 26.02 4.55
CA ILE A 23 2.70 25.63 5.95
C ILE A 23 4.09 25.39 6.54
N THR A 24 4.16 25.18 7.85
CA THR A 24 5.43 24.89 8.53
C THR A 24 5.95 23.49 8.17
N PRO A 25 7.28 23.25 8.14
CA PRO A 25 7.83 21.92 7.91
C PRO A 25 7.31 20.85 8.88
N TYR A 26 6.98 21.25 10.11
CA TYR A 26 6.40 20.37 11.12
C TYR A 26 4.98 19.91 10.74
N GLU A 27 4.13 20.82 10.27
CA GLU A 27 2.78 20.45 9.79
C GLU A 27 2.86 19.63 8.50
N ALA A 28 3.76 20.00 7.60
CA ALA A 28 4.02 19.27 6.36
C ALA A 28 4.49 17.84 6.60
N GLN A 29 5.26 17.60 7.67
CA GLN A 29 5.69 16.24 8.03
C GLN A 29 4.50 15.30 8.29
N LYS A 30 3.46 15.78 8.98
CA LYS A 30 2.28 14.96 9.26
C LYS A 30 1.56 14.58 7.97
N ILE A 31 1.39 15.55 7.07
CA ILE A 31 0.75 15.34 5.77
C ILE A 31 1.60 14.40 4.90
N ALA A 32 2.92 14.61 4.86
CA ALA A 32 3.85 13.75 4.14
C ALA A 32 3.75 12.30 4.62
N HIS A 33 3.67 12.09 5.94
CA HIS A 33 3.54 10.77 6.52
C HIS A 33 2.24 10.07 6.06
N GLU A 34 1.11 10.77 6.09
CA GLU A 34 -0.19 10.26 5.67
C GLU A 34 -0.23 9.96 4.15
N GLU A 35 0.28 10.87 3.31
CA GLU A 35 0.35 10.68 1.86
C GLU A 35 1.25 9.48 1.51
N LEU A 36 2.45 9.38 2.09
CA LEU A 36 3.38 8.27 1.85
C LEU A 36 2.82 6.93 2.32
N ALA A 37 2.15 6.89 3.48
CA ALA A 37 1.48 5.69 3.97
C ALA A 37 0.37 5.22 3.00
N SER A 38 -0.39 6.15 2.41
CA SER A 38 -1.42 5.83 1.41
C SER A 38 -0.84 5.25 0.11
N GLU A 39 0.38 5.67 -0.26
CA GLU A 39 1.15 5.13 -1.39
C GLU A 39 1.82 3.76 -1.08
N GLY A 40 1.74 3.32 0.19
CA GLY A 40 2.38 2.11 0.69
C GLY A 40 3.88 2.26 0.89
N LYS A 41 4.36 3.47 1.19
CA LYS A 41 5.75 3.76 1.57
C LYS A 41 5.80 3.97 3.08
N PHE A 42 6.57 3.15 3.77
CA PHE A 42 6.64 3.15 5.22
C PHE A 42 8.09 3.28 5.69
N ASN A 43 8.29 3.98 6.80
CA ASN A 43 9.54 3.92 7.52
C ASN A 43 9.69 2.55 8.21
N GLN A 44 10.88 2.26 8.71
CA GLN A 44 11.18 0.97 9.35
C GLN A 44 10.32 0.72 10.60
N TYR A 45 10.11 1.73 11.44
CA TYR A 45 9.33 1.58 12.68
C TYR A 45 7.87 1.27 12.37
N THR A 46 7.20 2.12 11.59
CA THR A 46 5.82 1.93 11.16
C THR A 46 5.64 0.60 10.44
N TYR A 47 6.63 0.16 9.64
CA TYR A 47 6.59 -1.15 9.00
C TYR A 47 6.55 -2.30 10.02
N TYR A 48 7.43 -2.30 11.01
CA TYR A 48 7.45 -3.35 12.04
C TYR A 48 6.24 -3.31 12.95
N ASP A 49 5.79 -2.11 13.35
CA ASP A 49 4.57 -1.95 14.15
C ASP A 49 3.36 -2.53 13.40
N SER A 50 3.23 -2.22 12.10
CA SER A 50 2.17 -2.77 11.25
C SER A 50 2.24 -4.29 11.13
N LEU A 51 3.44 -4.87 11.11
CA LEU A 51 3.63 -6.32 11.07
C LEU A 51 3.22 -6.96 12.38
N ASP A 52 3.60 -6.38 13.52
CA ASP A 52 3.23 -6.89 14.82
C ASP A 52 1.70 -6.85 15.01
N ASP A 53 1.07 -5.73 14.66
CA ASP A 53 -0.39 -5.60 14.63
C ASP A 53 -1.03 -6.67 13.75
N TYR A 54 -0.56 -6.84 12.51
CA TYR A 54 -1.08 -7.85 11.60
C TYR A 54 -0.95 -9.29 12.15
N CYS A 55 0.19 -9.62 12.78
CA CYS A 55 0.43 -10.94 13.34
C CYS A 55 -0.51 -11.26 14.52
N ASN A 56 -0.87 -10.24 15.29
CA ASN A 56 -1.72 -10.38 16.47
C ASN A 56 -3.22 -10.17 16.17
N ASN A 57 -3.56 -9.65 14.99
CA ASN A 57 -4.94 -9.40 14.58
C ASN A 57 -5.64 -10.62 13.97
N SER A 58 -6.97 -10.64 14.13
CA SER A 58 -7.83 -11.53 13.36
C SER A 58 -7.83 -11.12 11.88
N ILE A 59 -8.15 -12.06 10.98
CA ILE A 59 -8.20 -11.74 9.54
C ILE A 59 -9.25 -10.66 9.23
N ASP A 60 -10.36 -10.63 9.97
CA ASP A 60 -11.42 -9.64 9.78
C ASP A 60 -10.97 -8.25 10.22
N THR A 61 -10.27 -8.17 11.36
CA THR A 61 -9.65 -6.94 11.86
C THR A 61 -8.62 -6.41 10.86
N SER A 62 -7.75 -7.28 10.34
CA SER A 62 -6.71 -6.87 9.40
C SER A 62 -7.28 -6.41 8.05
N MET A 63 -8.36 -7.03 7.56
CA MET A 63 -9.05 -6.59 6.34
C MET A 63 -9.76 -5.23 6.50
N ALA A 64 -10.16 -4.87 7.72
CA ALA A 64 -10.82 -3.60 8.04
C ALA A 64 -9.85 -2.51 8.54
N SER A 65 -8.54 -2.79 8.59
CA SER A 65 -7.54 -1.85 9.09
C SER A 65 -7.40 -0.63 8.17
N ASP A 66 -7.18 0.55 8.75
CA ASP A 66 -6.85 1.77 7.97
C ASP A 66 -5.47 1.68 7.32
N ASN A 67 -4.59 0.82 7.85
CA ASN A 67 -3.24 0.66 7.37
C ASN A 67 -3.18 -0.18 6.08
N VAL A 68 -2.79 0.46 4.99
CA VAL A 68 -2.68 -0.14 3.66
C VAL A 68 -1.78 -1.38 3.66
N LEU A 69 -0.69 -1.40 4.44
CA LEU A 69 0.20 -2.55 4.53
C LEU A 69 -0.50 -3.75 5.19
N ILE A 70 -1.21 -3.53 6.29
CA ILE A 70 -1.96 -4.59 6.98
C ILE A 70 -3.02 -5.18 6.04
N ARG A 71 -3.75 -4.33 5.31
CA ARG A 71 -4.74 -4.80 4.31
C ARG A 71 -4.08 -5.57 3.16
N CYS A 72 -2.93 -5.11 2.67
CA CYS A 72 -2.15 -5.85 1.66
C CYS A 72 -1.77 -7.25 2.14
N LEU A 73 -1.27 -7.38 3.37
CA LEU A 73 -0.91 -8.67 3.96
C LEU A 73 -2.13 -9.57 4.17
N ALA A 74 -3.22 -9.01 4.70
CA ALA A 74 -4.50 -9.70 4.87
C ALA A 74 -5.06 -10.21 3.52
N MET A 75 -4.84 -9.45 2.44
CA MET A 75 -5.25 -9.84 1.09
C MET A 75 -4.49 -11.07 0.59
N LEU A 76 -3.24 -11.29 0.99
CA LEU A 76 -2.47 -12.50 0.66
C LEU A 76 -2.73 -13.66 1.61
N ASP A 77 -3.30 -13.38 2.77
CA ASP A 77 -3.44 -14.33 3.86
C ASP A 77 -4.39 -15.49 3.51
N SER A 78 -3.93 -16.72 3.69
CA SER A 78 -4.72 -17.93 3.46
C SER A 78 -5.96 -18.01 4.36
N ARG A 79 -5.92 -17.40 5.56
CA ARG A 79 -7.06 -17.32 6.51
C ARG A 79 -8.30 -16.65 5.92
N LEU A 80 -8.13 -15.74 4.95
CA LEU A 80 -9.26 -15.09 4.25
C LEU A 80 -10.10 -16.12 3.47
N GLY A 81 -9.45 -17.12 2.87
CA GLY A 81 -10.09 -18.17 2.08
C GLY A 81 -10.64 -17.72 0.71
N LYS A 82 -10.67 -18.67 -0.23
CA LYS A 82 -11.05 -18.42 -1.64
C LYS A 82 -12.48 -17.91 -1.81
N ARG A 83 -13.41 -18.40 -0.98
CA ARG A 83 -14.83 -18.01 -1.05
C ARG A 83 -15.01 -16.52 -0.81
N ARG A 84 -14.35 -15.98 0.23
CA ARG A 84 -14.42 -14.56 0.58
C ARG A 84 -13.67 -13.70 -0.42
N LEU A 85 -12.51 -14.17 -0.87
CA LEU A 85 -11.73 -13.50 -1.92
C LEU A 85 -12.57 -13.21 -3.17
N ARG A 86 -13.39 -14.17 -3.62
CA ARG A 86 -14.26 -14.00 -4.79
C ARG A 86 -15.38 -12.98 -4.61
N SER A 87 -15.87 -12.82 -3.38
CA SER A 87 -16.95 -11.89 -3.05
C SER A 87 -16.43 -10.54 -2.56
N GLN A 88 -15.12 -10.30 -2.64
CA GLN A 88 -14.52 -9.08 -2.11
C GLN A 88 -14.91 -7.88 -2.98
N ASP A 89 -15.45 -6.85 -2.35
CA ASP A 89 -15.65 -5.55 -2.97
C ASP A 89 -14.32 -4.79 -2.98
N LEU A 90 -13.94 -4.29 -4.14
CA LEU A 90 -12.67 -3.59 -4.39
C LEU A 90 -12.90 -2.18 -4.96
N SER A 91 -14.14 -1.71 -5.02
CA SER A 91 -14.48 -0.42 -5.62
C SER A 91 -13.83 0.77 -4.91
N ASN A 92 -13.69 0.70 -3.58
CA ASN A 92 -13.11 1.77 -2.75
C ASN A 92 -11.74 1.39 -2.16
N GLU A 93 -11.10 0.35 -2.69
CA GLU A 93 -9.87 -0.18 -2.11
C GLU A 93 -8.62 0.52 -2.66
N SER A 94 -7.53 0.56 -1.85
CA SER A 94 -6.27 1.16 -2.28
C SER A 94 -5.69 0.44 -3.51
N PRO A 95 -5.12 1.16 -4.49
CA PRO A 95 -4.47 0.55 -5.66
C PRO A 95 -3.42 -0.51 -5.28
N LYS A 96 -2.71 -0.33 -4.17
CA LYS A 96 -1.71 -1.30 -3.69
C LYS A 96 -2.39 -2.60 -3.23
N VAL A 97 -3.46 -2.52 -2.46
CA VAL A 97 -4.21 -3.70 -1.99
C VAL A 97 -4.83 -4.44 -3.18
N VAL A 98 -5.31 -3.72 -4.19
CA VAL A 98 -5.80 -4.30 -5.45
C VAL A 98 -4.68 -5.04 -6.21
N GLN A 99 -3.44 -4.53 -6.21
CA GLN A 99 -2.30 -5.26 -6.78
C GLN A 99 -2.07 -6.59 -6.05
N PHE A 100 -2.16 -6.60 -4.71
CA PHE A 100 -1.98 -7.81 -3.90
C PHE A 100 -3.12 -8.82 -4.13
N TYR A 101 -4.36 -8.34 -4.28
CA TYR A 101 -5.49 -9.16 -4.70
C TYR A 101 -5.22 -9.85 -6.04
N LYS A 102 -4.64 -9.12 -7.01
CA LYS A 102 -4.34 -9.67 -8.32
C LYS A 102 -3.31 -10.79 -8.24
N ILE A 103 -2.20 -10.54 -7.55
CA ILE A 103 -1.15 -11.54 -7.31
C ILE A 103 -1.76 -12.81 -6.72
N ARG A 104 -2.63 -12.69 -5.71
CA ARG A 104 -3.31 -13.84 -5.14
C ARG A 104 -4.21 -14.58 -6.13
N CYS A 105 -5.02 -13.86 -6.90
CA CYS A 105 -5.87 -14.48 -7.92
C CYS A 105 -5.06 -15.24 -8.98
N GLU A 106 -3.93 -14.68 -9.42
CA GLU A 106 -3.02 -15.33 -10.38
C GLU A 106 -2.43 -16.61 -9.79
N CYS A 107 -1.88 -16.54 -8.57
CA CYS A 107 -1.31 -17.70 -7.89
C CYS A 107 -2.35 -18.80 -7.62
N GLU A 108 -3.60 -18.43 -7.36
CA GLU A 108 -4.67 -19.38 -7.06
C GLU A 108 -5.49 -19.82 -8.30
N GLY A 109 -5.17 -19.32 -9.49
CA GLY A 109 -5.88 -19.63 -10.74
C GLY A 109 -7.34 -19.18 -10.75
N MET A 110 -7.66 -18.08 -10.06
CA MET A 110 -9.02 -17.55 -9.95
C MET A 110 -9.29 -16.43 -10.96
N PRO A 111 -10.51 -16.36 -11.53
CA PRO A 111 -10.88 -15.28 -12.43
C PRO A 111 -10.93 -13.96 -11.66
N PHE A 112 -10.37 -12.90 -12.25
CA PHE A 112 -10.50 -11.56 -11.70
C PHE A 112 -11.93 -11.05 -11.83
N ASN A 113 -12.39 -10.31 -10.81
CA ASN A 113 -13.60 -9.52 -10.94
C ASN A 113 -13.31 -8.35 -11.90
N LYS A 114 -13.81 -8.44 -13.14
CA LYS A 114 -13.56 -7.49 -14.23
C LYS A 114 -14.23 -6.11 -14.03
N SER A 115 -15.02 -5.94 -12.99
CA SER A 115 -15.74 -4.69 -12.68
C SER A 115 -14.83 -3.53 -12.26
N ILE A 116 -13.52 -3.78 -12.14
CA ILE A 116 -12.56 -2.81 -11.61
C ILE A 116 -11.90 -2.09 -12.79
N ASN A 117 -12.14 -0.79 -12.92
CA ASN A 117 -11.43 0.04 -13.89
C ASN A 117 -9.97 0.20 -13.45
N PHE A 118 -9.06 -0.40 -14.21
CA PHE A 118 -7.63 -0.41 -13.91
C PHE A 118 -6.91 0.68 -14.70
N ALA A 119 -6.72 1.86 -14.12
CA ALA A 119 -5.60 2.70 -14.52
C ALA A 119 -4.33 2.05 -13.97
N LEU A 120 -3.65 1.28 -14.81
CA LEU A 120 -2.30 0.80 -14.53
C LEU A 120 -1.39 2.02 -14.37
N SER A 121 -0.90 2.30 -13.16
CA SER A 121 0.40 2.95 -13.02
C SER A 121 1.44 1.93 -13.50
N ALA A 122 1.75 1.96 -14.80
CA ALA A 122 2.81 1.18 -15.38
C ALA A 122 4.12 1.42 -14.61
N PRO A 123 4.92 0.40 -14.28
CA PRO A 123 6.33 0.62 -14.11
C PRO A 123 6.97 0.73 -15.50
N ASP A 124 7.37 1.94 -15.82
CA ASP A 124 8.22 2.36 -16.94
C ASP A 124 9.65 1.78 -16.82
N ALA A 125 9.77 0.49 -16.50
CA ALA A 125 11.00 -0.16 -16.05
C ALA A 125 11.55 -1.21 -17.04
N LEU A 126 11.25 -1.07 -18.35
CA LEU A 126 11.82 -1.93 -19.40
C LEU A 126 12.31 -1.16 -20.65
N LYS A 127 12.56 0.15 -20.54
CA LYS A 127 13.17 0.97 -21.63
C LYS A 127 14.54 1.58 -21.32
N ARG A 128 15.27 1.07 -20.32
CA ARG A 128 16.67 1.46 -20.07
C ARG A 128 17.61 0.26 -19.89
N ALA A 129 17.63 -0.62 -20.88
CA ALA A 129 18.76 -1.52 -21.12
C ALA A 129 19.09 -1.46 -22.63
N GLY A 130 19.44 -0.26 -23.06
CA GLY A 130 20.16 0.02 -24.28
C GLY A 130 21.46 0.72 -23.89
N TYR A 131 22.35 -0.05 -23.27
CA TYR A 131 23.80 0.14 -23.17
C TYR A 131 24.42 -1.24 -23.00
#